data_AF-F0FWF6-F1
#
_entry.id   AF-F0FWF6-F1
#
_cell.length_a   1.000
_cell.length_b   1.000
_cell.length_c   1.000
_cell.angle_alpha   90.00
_cell.angle_beta   90.00
_cell.angle_gamma   90.00
#
_symmetry.space_group_name_H-M   'P 1'
#
loop_
_entity.id
_entity.type
_entity.pdbx_description
1 polymer ?
#
loop_
_entity_poly.entity_id
_entity_poly.type
_entity_poly.pdbx_seq_one_letter_code
_entity_poly.pdbx_strand_id
1 'polypeptide(L)'
;SGKSTLIRILAGLDAQTSGEVLLDGKPVQGPGADRGMVFQGYTLFPWLTVKKNVMFGLRMNGSSSGEAEREALQWLDLVGLTRFADVYPHQLSGG
;
A
#
# COMPACT_ATOMS: atom_id res chain seq x y z
N SER A 1 -2.23 -21.61 8.76
CA SER A 1 -0.99 -21.82 7.98
C SER A 1 -0.17 -20.53 8.07
N GLY A 2 1.07 -20.55 8.56
CA GLY A 2 1.83 -19.36 8.99
C GLY A 2 2.24 -18.32 7.93
N LYS A 3 1.52 -18.24 6.82
CA LYS A 3 1.81 -17.35 5.68
C LYS A 3 1.76 -15.87 6.07
N SER A 4 0.73 -15.46 6.82
CA SER A 4 0.61 -14.07 7.28
C SER A 4 1.74 -13.69 8.23
N THR A 5 2.13 -14.59 9.14
CA THR A 5 3.28 -14.40 10.02
C THR A 5 4.58 -14.22 9.22
N LEU A 6 4.81 -15.08 8.23
CA LEU A 6 5.99 -14.98 7.37
C LEU A 6 6.02 -13.64 6.61
N ILE A 7 4.91 -13.22 6.01
CA ILE A 7 4.82 -11.97 5.26
C ILE A 7 5.04 -10.75 6.17
N ARG A 8 4.54 -10.78 7.42
CA ARG A 8 4.76 -9.72 8.40
C ARG A 8 6.22 -9.61 8.84
N ILE A 9 6.89 -10.76 9.03
CA ILE A 9 8.33 -10.79 9.33
C ILE A 9 9.13 -10.24 8.15
N LEU A 10 8.83 -10.64 6.91
CA LEU A 10 9.50 -10.12 5.70
C LEU A 10 9.30 -8.60 5.52
N ALA A 11 8.12 -8.10 5.85
CA ALA A 11 7.82 -6.68 5.85
C ALA A 11 8.44 -5.90 7.04
N GLY A 12 9.10 -6.59 7.96
CA GLY A 12 9.67 -6.01 9.18
C GLY A 12 8.63 -5.53 10.19
N LEU A 13 7.38 -5.98 10.08
CA LEU A 13 6.28 -5.64 11.00
C LEU A 13 6.30 -6.50 12.28
N ASP A 14 6.83 -7.73 12.19
CA ASP A 14 7.06 -8.62 13.33
C ASP A 14 8.53 -9.04 13.34
N ALA A 15 9.09 -9.28 14.52
CA ALA A 15 10.45 -9.80 14.66
C ALA A 15 10.49 -11.34 14.56
N GLN A 16 11.50 -11.89 13.88
CA GLN A 16 11.82 -13.31 13.94
C GLN A 16 12.39 -13.69 15.31
N THR A 17 12.05 -14.88 15.80
CA THR A 17 12.58 -15.39 17.08
C THR A 17 14.07 -15.77 16.98
N SER A 18 14.51 -16.25 15.82
CA SER A 18 15.89 -16.64 15.54
C SER A 18 16.19 -16.58 14.04
N GLY A 19 17.48 -16.54 13.69
CA GLY A 19 17.94 -16.41 12.30
C GLY A 19 17.92 -14.97 11.80
N GLU A 20 18.18 -14.80 10.51
CA GLU A 20 18.21 -13.49 9.85
C GLU A 20 17.27 -13.44 8.64
N VAL A 21 16.78 -12.22 8.36
CA VAL A 21 15.98 -11.92 7.18
C VAL A 21 16.75 -10.87 6.39
N LEU A 22 17.11 -11.22 5.15
CA LEU A 22 17.84 -10.35 4.24
C LEU A 22 16.94 -9.96 3.08
N LEU A 23 16.90 -8.67 2.75
CA LEU A 23 16.33 -8.14 1.51
C LEU A 23 17.48 -7.56 0.69
N ASP A 24 17.70 -8.10 -0.52
CA ASP A 24 18.84 -7.75 -1.38
C ASP A 24 20.19 -7.78 -0.65
N GLY A 25 20.38 -8.79 0.20
CA GLY A 25 21.60 -8.99 1.00
C GLY A 25 21.72 -8.07 2.22
N LYS A 26 20.73 -7.21 2.51
CA LYS A 26 20.73 -6.30 3.66
C LYS A 26 19.78 -6.78 4.77
N PRO A 27 20.21 -6.77 6.06
CA PRO A 27 19.33 -7.14 7.17
C PRO A 27 18.08 -6.29 7.26
N VAL A 28 16.93 -6.95 7.40
CA VAL A 28 15.65 -6.29 7.71
C VAL A 28 15.57 -6.04 9.21
N GLN A 29 15.65 -4.78 9.62
CA GLN A 29 15.57 -4.36 11.02
C GLN A 29 14.18 -3.80 11.41
N GLY A 30 13.32 -3.58 10.42
CA GLY A 30 12.00 -2.98 10.60
C GLY A 30 11.33 -2.69 9.26
N PRO A 31 10.17 -2.02 9.26
CA PRO A 31 9.50 -1.62 8.04
C PRO A 31 10.30 -0.56 7.27
N GLY A 32 10.18 -0.56 5.95
CA GLY A 32 10.86 0.40 5.06
C GLY A 32 9.98 0.80 3.88
N ALA A 33 10.30 1.92 3.23
CA ALA A 33 9.57 2.41 2.06
C ALA A 33 9.79 1.54 0.80
N ASP A 34 10.77 0.64 0.85
CA ASP A 34 11.13 -0.34 -0.18
C ASP A 34 10.18 -1.53 -0.25
N ARG A 35 9.22 -1.64 0.68
CA ARG A 35 8.29 -2.76 0.77
C ARG A 35 6.87 -2.28 1.06
N GLY A 36 5.92 -2.71 0.23
CA GLY A 36 4.48 -2.51 0.45
C GLY A 36 3.82 -3.80 0.93
N MET A 37 2.78 -3.68 1.77
CA MET A 37 1.93 -4.81 2.14
C MET A 37 0.51 -4.58 1.64
N VAL A 38 -0.04 -5.57 0.94
CA VAL A 38 -1.46 -5.64 0.61
C VAL A 38 -2.12 -6.58 1.61
N PHE A 39 -3.10 -6.05 2.35
CA PHE A 39 -3.84 -6.81 3.36
C PHE A 39 -5.11 -7.40 2.75
N GLN A 40 -5.57 -8.53 3.29
CA GLN A 40 -6.84 -9.16 2.87
C GLN A 40 -8.08 -8.42 3.40
N GLY A 41 -7.92 -7.54 4.40
CA GLY A 41 -8.99 -6.68 4.92
C GLY A 41 -8.93 -5.27 4.32
N TYR A 42 -10.03 -4.52 4.45
CA TYR A 42 -10.09 -3.12 4.02
C TYR A 42 -9.07 -2.26 4.80
N THR A 43 -8.05 -1.76 4.11
CA THR A 43 -7.06 -0.82 4.67
C THR A 43 -7.12 0.55 4.03
N LEU A 44 -8.16 0.83 3.24
CA LEU A 44 -8.38 2.16 2.69
C LEU A 44 -8.84 3.11 3.79
N PHE A 45 -8.38 4.36 3.75
CA PHE A 45 -8.89 5.44 4.57
C PHE A 45 -10.35 5.74 4.15
N PRO A 46 -11.35 5.50 5.02
CA PRO A 46 -12.75 5.57 4.62
C PRO A 46 -13.24 7.00 4.37
N TRP A 47 -12.53 8.01 4.90
CA TRP A 47 -12.82 9.44 4.72
C TRP A 47 -12.10 10.06 3.51
N LEU A 48 -11.31 9.28 2.76
CA LEU A 48 -10.68 9.70 1.52
C LEU A 48 -11.39 9.06 0.33
N THR A 49 -11.43 9.75 -0.82
CA THR A 49 -11.88 9.15 -2.08
C THR A 49 -10.89 8.09 -2.55
N VAL A 50 -11.27 7.27 -3.53
CA VAL A 50 -10.39 6.26 -4.15
C VAL A 50 -9.08 6.91 -4.65
N LYS A 51 -9.18 8.01 -5.42
CA LYS A 51 -8.02 8.77 -5.88
C LYS A 51 -7.16 9.27 -4.72
N LYS A 52 -7.77 9.83 -3.67
CA LYS A 52 -7.04 10.34 -2.51
C LYS A 52 -6.35 9.23 -1.71
N ASN A 53 -6.90 8.01 -1.68
CA ASN A 53 -6.24 6.85 -1.11
C ASN A 53 -4.96 6.48 -1.89
N VAL A 54 -5.01 6.48 -3.23
CA VAL A 54 -3.83 6.23 -4.06
C VAL A 54 -2.79 7.35 -3.93
N MET A 55 -3.24 8.61 -3.96
CA MET A 55 -2.36 9.77 -3.79
C MET A 55 -1.65 9.80 -2.43
N PHE A 56 -2.21 9.20 -1.39
CA PHE A 56 -1.65 9.25 -0.04
C PHE A 56 -0.21 8.73 -0.01
N GLY A 57 0.04 7.53 -0.56
CA GLY A 57 1.39 6.94 -0.59
C GLY A 57 2.39 7.80 -1.37
N LEU A 58 1.96 8.33 -2.52
CA LEU A 58 2.78 9.20 -3.38
C LEU A 58 3.18 10.49 -2.65
N ARG A 59 2.21 11.13 -1.97
CA ARG A 59 2.48 12.34 -1.19
C ARG A 59 3.39 12.08 0.01
N MET A 60 3.26 10.93 0.67
CA MET A 60 4.17 10.54 1.75
C MET A 60 5.60 10.30 1.25
N ASN A 61 5.76 9.89 0.00
CA ASN A 61 7.06 9.76 -0.68
C ASN A 61 7.59 11.08 -1.27
N GLY A 62 6.91 12.21 -1.05
CA GLY A 62 7.39 13.53 -1.43
C GLY A 62 6.86 14.09 -2.75
N SER A 63 5.98 13.37 -3.47
CA SER A 63 5.39 13.89 -4.70
C SER A 63 4.54 15.13 -4.44
N SER A 64 4.61 16.10 -5.37
CA SER A 64 3.72 17.27 -5.34
C SER A 64 2.26 16.86 -5.52
N SER A 65 1.31 17.71 -5.12
CA SER A 65 -0.11 17.38 -5.27
C SER A 65 -0.52 17.12 -6.72
N GLY A 66 0.01 17.88 -7.67
CA GLY A 66 -0.29 17.71 -9.10
C GLY A 66 0.33 16.45 -9.67
N GLU A 67 1.57 16.12 -9.26
CA GLU A 67 2.23 14.88 -9.69
C GLU A 67 1.53 13.64 -9.13
N ALA A 68 1.21 13.65 -7.83
CA ALA A 68 0.49 12.56 -7.19
C ALA A 68 -0.89 12.34 -7.81
N GLU A 69 -1.61 13.41 -8.18
CA GLU A 69 -2.91 13.31 -8.84
C GLU A 69 -2.78 12.69 -10.24
N ARG A 70 -1.82 13.16 -11.04
CA ARG A 70 -1.56 12.61 -12.38
C ARG A 70 -1.23 11.13 -12.33
N GLU A 71 -0.32 10.74 -11.44
CA GLU A 71 0.09 9.34 -11.29
C GLU A 71 -1.03 8.47 -10.71
N ALA A 72 -1.79 8.98 -9.73
CA ALA A 72 -2.95 8.25 -9.21
C ALA A 72 -3.99 7.96 -10.30
N LEU A 73 -4.26 8.90 -11.20
CA LEU A 73 -5.16 8.68 -12.33
C LEU A 73 -4.62 7.63 -13.32
N GLN A 74 -3.30 7.59 -13.56
CA GLN A 74 -2.68 6.55 -14.37
C GLN A 74 -2.84 5.15 -13.75
N TRP A 75 -2.62 5.04 -12.43
CA TRP A 75 -2.83 3.77 -11.73
C TRP A 75 -4.29 3.33 -11.74
N LEU A 76 -5.23 4.25 -11.54
CA LEU A 76 -6.65 3.94 -11.61
C LEU A 76 -7.10 3.50 -12.99
N ASP A 77 -6.52 4.07 -14.05
CA ASP A 77 -6.80 3.65 -15.43
C ASP A 77 -6.33 2.23 -15.69
N LEU A 78 -5.11 1.90 -15.25
CA LEU A 78 -4.52 0.58 -15.41
C LEU A 78 -5.36 -0.53 -14.75
N VAL A 79 -6.00 -0.24 -13.61
CA VAL A 79 -6.86 -1.21 -12.88
C VAL A 79 -8.35 -1.07 -13.21
N GLY A 80 -8.71 -0.20 -14.18
CA GLY A 80 -10.11 -0.03 -14.62
C GLY A 80 -11.02 0.72 -13.64
N LEU A 81 -10.46 1.50 -12.72
CA LEU A 81 -11.19 2.24 -11.67
C LEU A 81 -11.29 3.75 -11.91
N THR A 82 -10.90 4.26 -13.08
CA THR A 82 -10.94 5.71 -13.41
C THR A 82 -12.30 6.36 -13.09
N ARG A 83 -13.41 5.68 -13.41
CA ARG A 83 -14.78 6.18 -13.17
C ARG A 83 -15.14 6.32 -11.70
N PHE A 84 -14.36 5.72 -10.81
CA PHE A 84 -14.55 5.74 -9.36
C PHE A 84 -13.55 6.64 -8.64
N ALA A 85 -12.72 7.41 -9.36
CA ALA A 85 -11.67 8.24 -8.76
C ALA A 85 -12.17 9.12 -7.59
N ASP A 86 -13.35 9.70 -7.72
CA ASP A 86 -13.91 10.63 -6.73
C ASP A 86 -14.96 10.01 -5.79
N VAL A 87 -15.19 8.70 -5.85
CA VAL A 87 -16.07 8.01 -4.89
C VAL A 87 -15.33 7.62 -3.63
N TYR A 88 -16.06 7.43 -2.53
CA TYR A 88 -15.52 6.90 -1.28
C TYR A 88 -15.49 5.37 -1.28
N PRO A 89 -14.55 4.72 -0.56
CA PRO A 89 -14.41 3.26 -0.53
C PRO A 89 -15.69 2.48 -0.25
N HIS A 90 -16.56 2.98 0.63
CA HIS A 90 -17.83 2.33 0.99
C HIS A 90 -18.88 2.35 -0.14
N GLN A 91 -18.64 3.13 -1.20
CA GLN A 91 -19.50 3.22 -2.38
C GLN A 91 -19.06 2.25 -3.49
N LEU A 92 -17.91 1.59 -3.31
CA LEU A 92 -17.48 0.50 -4.16
C LEU A 92 -18.09 -0.82 -3.64
N SER A 93 -18.64 -1.63 -4.54
CA SER A 93 -18.85 -3.04 -4.23
C SER A 93 -17.48 -3.69 -3.99
N GLY A 94 -17.34 -4.48 -2.93
CA GLY A 94 -16.07 -5.09 -2.50
C GLY A 94 -15.55 -6.21 -3.40
N GLY A 95 -15.58 -6.01 -4.72
CA GLY A 95 -15.07 -6.93 -5.74
C GLY A 95 -13.58 -7.18 -5.61
#